data_AF-A0A1D4WI38-F1
#
_entry.id   AF-A0A1D4WI38-F1
#
_cell.length_a   1.000
_cell.length_b   1.000
_cell.length_c   1.000
_cell.angle_alpha   90.00
_cell.angle_beta   90.00
_cell.angle_gamma   90.00
#
_symmetry.space_group_name_H-M   'P 1'
#
loop_
_entity.id
_entity.type
_entity.pdbx_description
1 polymer ?
#
loop_
_entity_poly.entity_id
_entity_poly.type
_entity_poly.pdbx_seq_one_letter_code
_entity_poly.pdbx_strand_id
1 'polypeptide(L)' 'MGLMAIVNIISIIGLSNVAFALMKDYQKQKKEGKNPVFKPENLEINLFGISAWGANKYKNSDK' A
#
# COMPACT_ATOMS: atom_id res chain seq x y z
N MET A 1 -18.08 -24.32 2.36
CA MET A 1 -18.04 -22.85 2.59
C MET A 1 -16.90 -22.41 3.51
N GLY A 2 -16.58 -23.12 4.60
CA GLY A 2 -15.53 -22.71 5.56
C GLY A 2 -14.09 -22.64 5.01
N LEU A 3 -13.68 -23.57 4.14
CA LEU A 3 -12.32 -23.59 3.56
C LEU A 3 -11.96 -22.30 2.80
N MET A 4 -12.92 -21.73 2.07
CA MET A 4 -12.72 -20.46 1.34
C MET A 4 -12.46 -19.30 2.30
N ALA A 5 -13.14 -19.27 3.45
CA ALA A 5 -12.94 -18.24 4.47
C ALA A 5 -11.56 -18.34 5.12
N ILE A 6 -11.08 -19.56 5.38
CA ILE A 6 -9.74 -19.79 5.96
C ILE A 6 -8.66 -19.24 5.02
N VAL A 7 -8.73 -19.55 3.72
CA VAL A 7 -7.77 -19.03 2.74
C VAL A 7 -7.78 -17.50 2.73
N ASN A 8 -8.96 -16.88 2.73
CA ASN A 8 -9.07 -15.42 2.74
C ASN A 8 -8.47 -14.80 4.02
N ILE A 9 -8.68 -15.41 5.18
CA ILE A 9 -8.09 -14.95 6.45
C ILE A 9 -6.56 -15.01 6.39
N ILE A 10 -6.00 -16.11 5.87
CA ILE A 10 -4.54 -16.26 5.70
C ILE A 10 -4.01 -15.17 4.76
N SER A 11 -4.70 -14.88 3.65
CA SER A 11 -4.32 -13.80 2.73
C SER A 11 -4.34 -12.42 3.40
N ILE A 12 -5.38 -12.10 4.19
CA ILE A 12 -5.47 -10.81 4.91
C ILE A 12 -4.32 -10.68 5.92
N ILE A 13 -4.01 -11.75 6.66
CA ILE A 13 -2.90 -11.77 7.61
C ILE A 13 -1.57 -11.57 6.88
N GLY A 14 -1.34 -12.25 5.76
CA GLY A 14 -0.12 -12.10 4.95
C GLY A 14 0.05 -10.68 4.38
N LEU A 15 -1.05 -10.01 4.03
CA LEU A 15 -1.04 -8.63 3.50
C LEU A 15 -1.03 -7.55 4.57
N SER A 16 -1.25 -7.90 5.84
CA SER A 16 -1.43 -6.95 6.93
C SER A 16 -0.27 -5.97 7.09
N ASN A 17 0.98 -6.45 6.98
CA ASN A 17 2.18 -5.60 7.07
C ASN A 17 2.17 -4.48 6.02
N VAL A 18 1.85 -4.80 4.76
CA VAL A 18 1.76 -3.83 3.67
C VAL A 18 0.57 -2.89 3.90
N ALA A 19 -0.58 -3.43 4.28
CA ALA A 19 -1.79 -2.63 4.54
C ALA A 19 -1.56 -1.59 5.66
N PHE A 20 -0.91 -1.97 6.75
CA PHE A 20 -0.60 -1.04 7.85
C PHE A 20 0.44 0.02 7.45
N ALA A 21 1.46 -0.33 6.65
CA ALA A 21 2.43 0.64 6.15
C ALA A 21 1.76 1.70 5.26
N LEU A 22 0.90 1.26 4.34
CA LEU A 22 0.09 2.15 3.48
C LEU A 22 -0.83 3.05 4.30
N MET A 23 -1.50 2.48 5.30
CA MET A 23 -2.41 3.23 6.17
C MET A 23 -1.68 4.35 6.91
N LYS A 24 -0.50 4.05 7.47
CA LYS A 24 0.32 5.04 8.19
C LYS A 24 0.79 6.17 7.28
N ASP A 25 1.26 5.83 6.07
CA ASP A 25 1.70 6.83 5.10
C ASP A 25 0.53 7.74 4.66
N TYR A 26 -0.63 7.15 4.34
CA TYR A 26 -1.84 7.91 4.04
C TYR A 26 -2.24 8.85 5.18
N GLN A 27 -2.28 8.34 6.42
CA GLN A 27 -2.63 9.14 7.59
C GLN A 27 -1.64 10.28 7.82
N LYS A 28 -0.34 10.03 7.62
CA LYS A 28 0.70 11.07 7.70
C LYS A 28 0.48 12.16 6.66
N GLN A 29 0.33 11.80 5.38
CA GLN A 29 0.09 12.76 4.30
C GLN A 29 -1.18 13.58 4.53
N LYS A 30 -2.27 12.92 4.95
CA LYS A 30 -3.53 13.59 5.30
C LYS A 30 -3.37 14.57 6.46
N LYS A 31 -2.61 14.21 7.50
CA LYS A 31 -2.33 15.08 8.65
C LYS A 31 -1.47 16.29 8.27
N GLU A 32 -0.58 16.15 7.29
CA GLU A 32 0.23 17.24 6.74
C GLU A 32 -0.58 18.20 5.83
N GLY A 33 -1.87 17.95 5.62
CA GLY A 33 -2.71 18.76 4.73
C GLY A 33 -2.39 18.57 3.24
N LYS A 34 -1.60 17.56 2.89
CA LYS A 34 -1.27 17.23 1.50
C LYS A 34 -2.34 16.34 0.90
N ASN A 35 -2.47 16.35 -0.43
CA ASN A 35 -3.21 15.31 -1.12
C ASN A 35 -2.45 13.99 -0.96
N PRO A 36 -3.05 12.96 -0.32
CA PRO A 36 -2.35 11.70 -0.08
C PRO A 36 -2.13 10.95 -1.40
N VAL A 37 -0.87 10.72 -1.74
CA VAL A 37 -0.46 10.01 -2.96
C VAL A 37 0.41 8.81 -2.59
N PHE A 38 0.08 7.64 -3.11
CA PHE A 38 0.90 6.45 -2.91
C PHE A 38 2.25 6.59 -3.65
N LYS A 39 3.34 6.72 -2.89
CA LYS A 39 4.70 6.75 -3.43
C LYS A 39 5.47 5.55 -2.88
N PRO A 40 5.66 4.46 -3.67
CA PRO A 40 6.33 3.25 -3.18
C PRO A 40 7.77 3.50 -2.72
N GLU A 41 8.44 4.51 -3.28
CA GLU A 41 9.78 4.98 -2.91
C GLU A 41 9.86 5.46 -1.44
N ASN A 42 8.75 5.94 -0.88
CA ASN A 42 8.69 6.46 0.50
C ASN A 42 8.37 5.38 1.54
N LEU A 43 8.09 4.14 1.09
CA LEU A 43 7.68 3.04 1.96
C LEU A 43 8.81 2.02 2.05
N GLU A 44 9.29 1.77 3.26
CA GLU A 44 10.25 0.69 3.54
C GLU A 44 9.51 -0.67 3.62
N ILE A 45 8.89 -1.10 2.52
CA ILE A 45 8.18 -2.38 2.42
C ILE A 45 8.72 -3.25 1.30
N ASN A 46 8.72 -4.57 1.51
CA ASN A 46 9.08 -5.54 0.47
C ASN A 46 7.92 -5.69 -0.54
N LEU A 47 8.00 -5.04 -1.69
CA LEU A 47 7.06 -5.20 -2.81
C LEU A 47 7.40 -6.41 -3.71
N PHE A 48 8.01 -7.46 -3.15
CA PHE A 48 8.45 -8.63 -3.92
C PHE A 48 7.27 -9.27 -4.66
N GLY A 49 7.40 -9.45 -5.98
CA GLY A 49 6.36 -10.03 -6.84
C GLY A 49 5.24 -9.08 -7.27
N ILE A 50 5.27 -7.80 -6.86
CA ILE A 50 4.24 -6.82 -7.23
C ILE A 50 4.68 -6.02 -8.47
N SER A 51 4.09 -6.31 -9.63
CA SER A 51 4.36 -5.61 -10.90
C SER A 51 3.33 -4.52 -11.25
N ALA A 52 2.17 -4.52 -10.58
CA ALA A 52 1.02 -3.68 -10.93
C ALA A 52 1.19 -2.18 -10.63
N TRP A 53 2.24 -1.81 -9.90
CA TRP A 53 2.51 -0.44 -9.48
C TRP A 53 3.95 -0.07 -9.87
N GLY A 54 4.17 0.15 -11.17
CA GLY A 54 5.48 0.58 -11.68
C GLY A 54 5.97 1.87 -11.01
N ALA A 55 7.30 2.01 -10.88
CA ALA A 55 7.93 3.24 -10.40
C ALA A 55 7.51 4.41 -11.31
N ASN A 56 6.92 5.48 -10.75
CA ASN A 56 6.54 6.73 -11.44
C ASN A 56 5.12 6.88 -12.03
N LYS A 57 4.06 6.41 -11.36
CA LYS A 57 2.68 6.80 -11.76
C LYS A 57 2.36 8.29 -11.54
N TYR A 58 3.09 8.98 -10.66
CA TYR A 58 2.75 10.35 -10.21
C TYR A 58 3.77 11.42 -10.58
N LYS A 59 4.77 11.11 -11.41
CA LYS A 59 5.83 12.07 -11.82
C LYS A 59 5.33 13.31 -12.58
N ASN A 60 4.06 13.33 -12.98
CA ASN A 60 3.50 14.33 -13.89
C ASN A 60 2.38 15.20 -13.29
N SER A 61 2.10 15.10 -11.98
CA SER A 61 1.00 15.84 -11.33
C SER A 61 1.45 17.04 -10.49
N ASP A 62 2.76 17.30 -10.41
CA ASP A 62 3.35 18.44 -9.70
C ASP A 62 3.80 19.54 -10.71
N LYS A 63 2.92 19.91 -11.66
CA LYS A 63 3.05 21.13 -12.48
C LYS A 63 1.83 22.02 -12.30
#